data_AF-A0A8J8T283-F1
#
_entry.id   AF-A0A8J8T283-F1
#
_cell.length_a   1.000
_cell.length_b   1.000
_cell.length_c   1.000
_cell.angle_alpha   90.00
_cell.angle_beta   90.00
_cell.angle_gamma   90.00
#
_symmetry.space_group_name_H-M   'P 1'
#
loop_
_entity.id
_entity.type
_entity.pdbx_description
1 polymer ?
#
loop_
_entity_poly.entity_id
_entity_poly.type
_entity_poly.pdbx_seq_one_letter_code
_entity_poly.pdbx_strand_id
1 'polypeptide(L)'
;MGNQAIEGLSSEIPQSILQTFYCPISKEIMKDPVMTADGHSYERPNIEKWLKNNDKSPLTGEVLTNKSLIPNHSLRSTIQEFLTKNPVIKEQLDIQESIQANQDLGQQAQHYKEEQWKKTIEENEKLKEQIKKAEEQLEREKAFHQQELQRQAAAAAQAQPQENPQSEIKTVFQELLKKTECVRGCGGCTYCKKIQELKTKYNIPSMNKDLIIGNATDFSYLDLSGLDFSKSHPKGATFYGCNLDNCTFIEGCLCGFDVRNASVKNCVFKDVYQISMDKVKGADFTGSNFGEKQAEMLKKLREGGAKYDE
;
A
#
# COMPACT_ATOMS: atom_id res chain seq x y z
N MET A 1 -22.26 -51.81 9.93
CA MET A 1 -21.30 -52.93 9.74
C MET A 1 -20.08 -52.56 10.57
N GLY A 2 -19.65 -53.25 11.62
CA GLY A 2 -20.14 -54.39 12.36
C GLY A 2 -19.23 -54.45 13.59
N ASN A 3 -19.81 -54.40 14.80
CA ASN A 3 -19.10 -54.65 16.06
C ASN A 3 -18.72 -56.14 16.13
N GLN A 4 -17.70 -56.54 15.38
CA GLN A 4 -17.18 -57.90 15.36
C GLN A 4 -15.66 -57.86 15.38
N ALA A 5 -15.09 -57.51 16.53
CA ALA A 5 -13.66 -57.73 16.82
C ALA A 5 -13.37 -57.78 18.33
N ILE A 6 -14.31 -58.21 19.16
CA ILE A 6 -14.05 -58.52 20.58
C ILE A 6 -14.74 -59.84 20.96
N GLU A 7 -14.46 -60.90 20.21
CA GLU A 7 -14.71 -62.27 20.63
C GLU A 7 -13.37 -62.99 20.54
N GLY A 8 -12.64 -63.11 21.65
CA GLY A 8 -11.43 -63.94 21.63
C GLY A 8 -10.47 -63.84 22.82
N LEU A 9 -10.42 -62.75 23.58
CA LEU A 9 -9.45 -62.61 24.68
C LEU A 9 -9.99 -61.70 25.80
N SER A 10 -10.95 -62.16 26.60
CA SER A 10 -11.17 -61.61 27.93
C SER A 10 -11.78 -62.65 28.86
N SER A 11 -10.99 -63.20 29.78
CA SER A 11 -11.53 -63.55 31.09
C SER A 11 -12.13 -62.26 31.66
N GLU A 12 -13.45 -62.26 31.81
CA GLU A 12 -14.30 -61.11 32.14
C GLU A 12 -13.73 -60.30 33.32
N ILE A 13 -13.25 -59.09 33.06
CA ILE A 13 -13.13 -58.08 34.13
C ILE A 13 -14.54 -57.57 34.36
N PRO A 14 -15.14 -57.76 35.56
CA PRO A 14 -16.47 -57.25 35.83
C PRO A 14 -16.48 -55.73 35.61
N GLN A 15 -17.38 -55.24 34.75
CA GLN A 15 -17.57 -53.80 34.51
C GLN A 15 -17.80 -53.01 35.83
N SER A 16 -18.32 -53.69 36.86
CA SER A 16 -18.49 -53.16 38.21
C SER A 16 -17.17 -52.77 38.90
N ILE A 17 -16.07 -53.47 38.63
CA ILE A 17 -14.76 -53.13 39.19
C ILE A 17 -14.24 -51.84 38.53
N LEU A 18 -14.40 -51.73 37.20
CA LEU A 18 -13.97 -50.54 36.46
C LEU A 18 -14.71 -49.28 36.92
N GLN A 19 -16.01 -49.40 37.23
CA GLN A 19 -16.83 -48.32 37.83
C GLN A 19 -16.23 -47.72 39.11
N THR A 20 -15.56 -48.53 39.93
CA THR A 20 -14.93 -48.02 41.18
C THR A 20 -13.68 -47.18 40.93
N PHE A 21 -13.09 -47.25 39.74
CA PHE A 21 -11.92 -46.47 39.35
C PHE A 21 -12.29 -45.16 38.65
N TYR A 22 -13.54 -45.00 38.23
CA TYR A 22 -14.01 -43.79 37.56
C TYR A 22 -14.23 -42.65 38.56
N CYS A 23 -13.74 -41.47 38.20
CA CYS A 23 -14.05 -40.24 38.90
C CYS A 23 -15.53 -39.88 38.70
N PRO A 24 -16.30 -39.60 39.77
CA PRO A 24 -17.70 -39.23 39.64
C PRO A 24 -17.95 -37.95 38.84
N ILE A 25 -16.96 -37.05 38.75
CA ILE A 25 -17.06 -35.77 38.02
C ILE A 25 -16.67 -35.95 36.55
N SER A 26 -15.45 -36.43 36.25
CA SER A 26 -14.97 -36.52 34.86
C SER A 26 -15.52 -37.72 34.11
N LYS A 27 -16.02 -38.76 34.81
CA LYS A 27 -16.37 -40.05 34.22
C LYS A 27 -15.20 -40.74 33.50
N GLU A 28 -13.98 -40.42 33.92
CA GLU A 28 -12.73 -41.03 33.46
C GLU A 28 -12.01 -41.74 34.62
N ILE A 29 -11.12 -42.68 34.32
CA ILE A 29 -10.36 -43.41 35.33
C ILE A 29 -9.42 -42.44 36.08
N MET A 30 -9.44 -42.51 37.42
CA MET A 30 -8.64 -41.63 38.26
C MET A 30 -7.13 -41.94 38.12
N LYS A 31 -6.34 -40.90 37.85
CA LYS A 31 -4.88 -40.90 37.88
C LYS A 31 -4.37 -40.44 39.25
N ASP A 32 -4.99 -39.42 39.83
CA ASP A 32 -4.69 -38.90 41.17
C ASP A 32 -5.96 -38.87 42.03
N PRO A 33 -6.41 -40.03 42.54
CA PRO A 33 -7.57 -40.09 43.40
C PRO A 33 -7.32 -39.37 44.73
N VAL A 34 -8.20 -38.43 45.07
CA VAL A 34 -8.27 -37.74 46.36
C VAL A 34 -9.64 -37.92 47.00
N MET A 35 -9.67 -37.96 48.32
CA MET A 35 -10.88 -38.15 49.10
C MET A 35 -11.32 -36.85 49.77
N THR A 36 -12.62 -36.58 49.74
CA THR A 36 -13.28 -35.48 50.46
C THR A 36 -13.75 -35.93 51.85
N ALA A 37 -14.19 -34.99 52.70
CA ALA A 37 -14.61 -35.25 54.07
C ALA A 37 -15.80 -36.23 54.22
N ASP A 38 -16.55 -36.48 53.16
CA ASP A 38 -17.66 -37.44 53.07
C ASP A 38 -17.21 -38.86 52.67
N GLY A 39 -15.91 -39.08 52.45
CA GLY A 39 -15.34 -40.40 52.15
C GLY A 39 -15.31 -40.80 50.67
N HIS A 40 -15.81 -39.96 49.77
CA HIS A 40 -15.80 -40.26 48.32
C HIS A 40 -14.50 -39.82 47.65
N SER A 41 -14.06 -40.59 46.65
CA SER A 41 -12.85 -40.31 45.88
C SER A 41 -13.14 -39.69 44.52
N TYR A 42 -12.29 -38.75 44.11
CA TYR A 42 -12.39 -37.99 42.87
C TYR A 42 -11.00 -37.79 42.26
N GLU A 43 -10.96 -37.50 40.95
CA GLU A 43 -9.75 -36.99 40.31
C GLU A 43 -9.45 -35.58 40.84
N ARG A 44 -8.22 -35.37 41.34
CA ARG A 44 -7.79 -34.15 42.01
C ARG A 44 -8.16 -32.84 41.27
N PRO A 45 -7.73 -32.60 40.01
CA PRO A 45 -8.04 -31.34 39.31
C PRO A 45 -9.54 -31.09 39.18
N ASN A 46 -10.36 -32.13 39.03
CA ASN A 46 -11.80 -32.00 38.88
C ASN A 46 -12.48 -31.57 40.19
N ILE A 47 -12.14 -32.20 41.31
CA ILE A 47 -12.72 -31.83 42.60
C ILE A 47 -12.19 -30.48 43.10
N GLU A 48 -10.92 -30.16 42.86
CA GLU A 48 -10.36 -28.84 43.17
C GLU A 48 -11.10 -27.73 42.39
N LYS A 49 -11.38 -27.95 41.10
CA LYS A 49 -12.16 -27.01 40.29
C LYS A 49 -13.59 -26.86 40.81
N TRP A 50 -14.24 -27.96 41.21
CA TRP A 50 -15.59 -27.94 41.75
C TRP A 50 -15.69 -27.13 43.07
N LEU A 51 -14.77 -27.39 44.01
CA LEU A 51 -14.77 -26.79 45.35
C LEU A 51 -14.41 -25.29 45.36
N LYS A 52 -13.90 -24.74 44.26
CA LYS A 52 -13.72 -23.28 44.11
C LYS A 52 -15.04 -22.53 44.21
N ASN A 53 -16.12 -23.10 43.68
CA ASN A 53 -17.42 -22.44 43.58
C ASN A 53 -18.54 -23.17 44.33
N ASN A 54 -18.24 -24.30 44.98
CA ASN A 54 -19.23 -25.13 45.66
C ASN A 54 -18.70 -25.64 47.02
N ASP A 55 -19.61 -25.79 47.98
CA ASP A 55 -19.32 -26.34 49.31
C ASP A 55 -19.92 -27.75 49.50
N LYS A 56 -20.45 -28.33 48.41
CA LYS A 56 -21.18 -29.60 48.41
C LYS A 56 -20.37 -30.70 47.74
N SER A 57 -20.59 -31.93 48.18
CA SER A 57 -20.09 -33.13 47.51
C SER A 57 -20.72 -33.23 46.11
N PRO A 58 -19.92 -33.41 45.04
CA PRO A 58 -20.46 -33.62 43.69
C PRO A 58 -21.27 -34.90 43.54
N LEU A 59 -21.06 -35.89 44.42
CA LEU A 59 -21.72 -37.19 44.32
C LEU A 59 -22.99 -37.27 45.17
N THR A 60 -22.95 -36.77 46.40
CA THR A 60 -24.10 -36.87 47.33
C THR A 60 -24.97 -35.61 47.35
N GLY A 61 -24.44 -34.46 46.92
CA GLY A 61 -25.13 -33.17 47.02
C GLY A 61 -25.15 -32.57 48.43
N GLU A 62 -24.60 -33.27 49.42
CA GLU A 62 -24.52 -32.84 50.81
C GLU A 62 -23.40 -31.82 51.03
N VAL A 63 -23.57 -30.93 52.00
CA VAL A 63 -22.53 -29.95 52.38
C VAL A 63 -21.36 -30.68 53.02
N LEU A 64 -20.15 -30.42 52.53
CA LEU A 64 -18.93 -31.00 53.08
C LEU A 64 -18.56 -30.31 54.39
N THR A 65 -18.22 -31.09 55.41
CA THR A 65 -17.74 -30.59 56.71
C THR A 65 -16.49 -29.70 56.57
N ASN A 66 -15.63 -30.00 55.60
CA ASN A 66 -14.51 -29.16 55.19
C ASN A 66 -14.14 -29.45 53.72
N LYS A 67 -13.29 -28.58 53.14
CA LYS A 67 -12.79 -28.71 51.76
C LYS A 67 -11.40 -29.37 51.68
N SER A 68 -10.96 -30.04 52.73
CA SER A 68 -9.66 -30.70 52.74
C SER A 68 -9.70 -31.93 51.83
N LEU A 69 -8.65 -32.09 51.02
CA LEU A 69 -8.49 -33.21 50.11
C LEU A 69 -7.38 -34.12 50.61
N ILE A 70 -7.71 -35.38 50.85
CA ILE A 70 -6.76 -36.38 51.35
C ILE A 70 -6.37 -37.29 50.18
N PRO A 71 -5.08 -37.40 49.80
CA PRO A 71 -4.65 -38.32 48.75
C PRO A 71 -5.01 -39.77 49.07
N ASN A 72 -5.68 -40.47 48.15
CA ASN A 72 -6.03 -41.88 48.30
C ASN A 72 -4.96 -42.76 47.64
N HIS A 73 -3.83 -42.92 48.33
CA HIS A 73 -2.69 -43.69 47.81
C HIS A 73 -3.05 -45.16 47.53
N SER A 74 -3.90 -45.78 48.37
CA SER A 74 -4.34 -47.16 48.18
C SER A 74 -5.10 -47.32 46.86
N LEU A 75 -6.09 -46.47 46.60
CA LEU A 75 -6.85 -46.52 45.34
C LEU A 75 -5.96 -46.25 44.14
N ARG A 76 -5.03 -45.28 44.24
CA ARG A 76 -4.06 -45.01 43.19
C ARG A 76 -3.22 -46.24 42.85
N SER A 77 -2.68 -46.93 43.86
CA SER A 77 -1.89 -48.14 43.66
C SER A 77 -2.72 -49.27 43.05
N THR A 78 -3.97 -49.46 43.50
CA THR A 78 -4.87 -50.47 42.92
C THR A 78 -5.19 -50.19 41.45
N ILE A 79 -5.46 -48.94 41.08
CA ILE A 79 -5.70 -48.54 39.69
C ILE A 79 -4.45 -48.79 38.84
N GLN A 80 -3.28 -48.41 39.33
CA GLN A 80 -2.01 -48.63 38.61
C GLN A 80 -1.74 -50.12 38.38
N GLU A 81 -1.89 -50.94 39.41
CA GLU A 81 -1.72 -52.39 39.28
C GLU A 81 -2.71 -53.00 38.29
N PHE A 82 -3.97 -52.56 38.32
CA PHE A 82 -4.99 -52.97 37.36
C PHE A 82 -4.60 -52.63 35.92
N LEU A 83 -4.12 -51.40 35.66
CA LEU A 83 -3.67 -50.99 34.32
C LEU A 83 -2.41 -51.75 33.87
N THR A 84 -1.50 -52.09 34.79
CA THR A 84 -0.33 -52.93 34.48
C THR A 84 -0.74 -54.35 34.08
N LYS A 85 -1.74 -54.93 34.75
CA LYS A 85 -2.27 -56.26 34.43
C LYS A 85 -3.13 -56.28 33.17
N ASN A 86 -3.62 -55.12 32.72
CA ASN A 86 -4.52 -54.98 31.57
C ASN A 86 -3.97 -53.97 30.55
N PRO A 87 -2.88 -54.31 29.83
CA PRO A 87 -2.19 -53.38 28.94
C PRO A 87 -3.08 -52.86 27.79
N VAL A 88 -4.03 -53.67 27.30
CA VAL A 88 -4.98 -53.26 26.26
C VAL A 88 -5.84 -52.08 26.72
N ILE A 89 -6.34 -52.12 27.97
CA ILE A 89 -7.13 -51.02 28.54
C ILE A 89 -6.27 -49.78 28.70
N LYS A 90 -5.04 -49.94 29.19
CA LYS A 90 -4.09 -48.83 29.32
C LYS A 90 -3.80 -48.16 27.99
N GLU A 91 -3.49 -48.94 26.96
CA GLU A 91 -3.23 -48.43 25.61
C GLU A 91 -4.45 -47.71 25.02
N GLN A 92 -5.67 -48.24 25.24
CA GLN A 92 -6.90 -47.57 24.82
C GLN A 92 -7.10 -46.20 25.48
N LEU A 93 -6.79 -46.08 26.78
CA LEU A 93 -6.87 -44.80 27.50
C LEU A 93 -5.84 -43.80 26.95
N ASP A 94 -4.60 -44.23 26.74
CA ASP A 94 -3.53 -43.39 26.20
C ASP A 94 -3.86 -42.88 24.78
N ILE A 95 -4.46 -43.75 23.95
CA ILE A 95 -4.97 -43.37 22.62
C ILE A 95 -6.12 -42.38 22.73
N GLN A 96 -7.09 -42.61 23.63
CA GLN A 96 -8.23 -41.70 23.83
C GLN A 96 -7.77 -40.30 24.24
N GLU A 97 -6.81 -40.20 25.16
CA GLU A 97 -6.24 -38.91 25.58
C GLU A 97 -5.54 -38.20 24.41
N SER A 98 -4.80 -38.95 23.60
CA SER A 98 -4.12 -38.41 22.42
C SER A 98 -5.13 -37.93 21.36
N ILE A 99 -6.23 -38.66 21.14
CA ILE A 99 -7.31 -38.25 20.25
C ILE A 99 -7.97 -36.97 20.77
N GLN A 100 -8.30 -36.91 22.05
CA GLN A 100 -8.93 -35.74 22.67
C GLN A 100 -8.02 -34.51 22.56
N ALA A 101 -6.72 -34.65 22.87
CA ALA A 101 -5.77 -33.55 22.73
C ALA A 101 -5.68 -33.01 21.30
N ASN A 102 -5.67 -33.91 20.31
CA ASN A 102 -5.68 -33.51 18.89
C ASN A 102 -6.99 -32.82 18.48
N GLN A 103 -8.14 -33.28 19.00
CA GLN A 103 -9.43 -32.64 18.79
C GLN A 103 -9.47 -31.24 19.40
N ASP A 104 -8.99 -31.08 20.64
CA ASP A 104 -8.93 -29.79 21.34
C ASP A 104 -8.02 -28.81 20.61
N LEU A 105 -6.84 -29.25 20.14
CA LEU A 105 -5.96 -28.45 19.29
C LEU A 105 -6.65 -28.02 17.98
N GLY A 106 -7.40 -28.93 17.36
CA GLY A 106 -8.20 -28.63 16.17
C GLY A 106 -9.26 -27.54 16.44
N GLN A 107 -9.98 -27.65 17.54
CA GLN A 107 -10.99 -26.66 17.95
C GLN A 107 -10.36 -25.30 18.29
N GLN A 108 -9.22 -25.30 19.00
CA GLN A 108 -8.48 -24.07 19.31
C GLN A 108 -8.00 -23.37 18.04
N ALA A 109 -7.47 -24.13 17.07
CA ALA A 109 -7.04 -23.58 15.79
C ALA A 109 -8.21 -23.01 14.98
N GLN A 110 -9.40 -23.63 15.03
CA GLN A 110 -10.62 -23.11 14.42
C GLN A 110 -11.07 -21.82 15.08
N HIS A 111 -11.18 -21.80 16.42
CA HIS A 111 -11.57 -20.62 17.18
C HIS A 111 -10.63 -19.44 16.91
N TYR A 112 -9.31 -19.68 16.91
CA TYR A 112 -8.32 -18.67 16.58
C TYR A 112 -8.56 -18.09 15.18
N LYS A 113 -8.78 -18.94 14.17
CA LYS A 113 -9.08 -18.49 12.81
C LYS A 113 -10.36 -17.65 12.75
N GLU A 114 -11.41 -18.05 13.45
CA GLU A 114 -12.67 -17.29 13.51
C GLU A 114 -12.50 -15.92 14.18
N GLU A 115 -11.73 -15.84 15.28
CA GLU A 115 -11.43 -14.56 15.92
C GLU A 115 -10.62 -13.63 15.03
N GLN A 116 -9.61 -14.15 14.32
CA GLN A 116 -8.84 -13.37 13.36
C GLN A 116 -9.73 -12.88 12.20
N TRP A 117 -10.58 -13.76 11.66
CA TRP A 117 -11.50 -13.42 10.58
C TRP A 117 -12.47 -12.30 10.98
N LYS A 118 -13.02 -12.34 12.20
CA LYS A 118 -13.90 -11.28 12.73
C LYS A 118 -13.20 -9.93 12.76
N LYS A 119 -11.95 -9.87 13.24
CA LYS A 119 -11.16 -8.63 13.26
C LYS A 119 -10.93 -8.09 11.86
N THR A 120 -10.58 -8.95 10.92
CA THR A 120 -10.39 -8.58 9.51
C THR A 120 -11.67 -8.06 8.87
N ILE A 121 -12.84 -8.65 9.17
CA ILE A 121 -14.12 -8.11 8.71
C ILE A 121 -14.34 -6.69 9.23
N GLU A 122 -14.14 -6.47 10.54
CA GLU A 122 -14.34 -5.16 11.15
C GLU A 122 -13.40 -4.09 10.55
N GLU A 123 -12.15 -4.44 10.30
CA GLU A 123 -11.17 -3.57 9.61
C GLU A 123 -11.61 -3.26 8.17
N ASN A 124 -12.09 -4.25 7.43
CA ASN A 124 -12.58 -4.06 6.07
C ASN A 124 -13.82 -3.18 6.00
N GLU A 125 -14.73 -3.27 6.98
CA GLU A 125 -15.89 -2.37 7.08
C GLU A 125 -15.47 -0.92 7.35
N LYS A 126 -14.50 -0.71 8.25
CA LYS A 126 -13.92 0.63 8.49
C LYS A 126 -13.27 1.19 7.23
N LEU A 127 -12.52 0.37 6.50
CA LEU A 127 -11.85 0.79 5.27
C LEU A 127 -12.86 1.16 4.17
N LYS A 128 -13.96 0.41 4.02
CA LYS A 128 -15.05 0.74 3.09
C LYS A 128 -15.67 2.11 3.40
N GLU A 129 -15.91 2.41 4.67
CA GLU A 129 -16.45 3.71 5.08
C GLU A 129 -15.46 4.86 4.80
N GLN A 130 -14.15 4.63 4.97
CA GLN A 130 -13.12 5.59 4.61
C GLN A 130 -13.08 5.84 3.10
N ILE A 131 -13.14 4.78 2.29
CA ILE A 131 -13.19 4.89 0.82
C ILE A 131 -14.39 5.72 0.39
N LYS A 132 -15.58 5.42 0.93
CA LYS A 132 -16.79 6.19 0.63
C LYS A 132 -16.63 7.68 0.94
N LYS A 133 -16.06 8.03 2.09
CA LYS A 133 -15.80 9.43 2.45
C LYS A 133 -14.79 10.10 1.52
N ALA A 134 -13.75 9.38 1.09
CA ALA A 134 -12.77 9.89 0.15
C ALA A 134 -13.38 10.12 -1.25
N GLU A 135 -14.25 9.22 -1.71
CA GLU A 135 -14.99 9.38 -2.98
C GLU A 135 -15.91 10.62 -2.94
N GLU A 136 -16.65 10.82 -1.84
CA GLU A 136 -17.48 12.01 -1.66
C GLU A 136 -16.65 13.31 -1.64
N GLN A 137 -15.46 13.30 -1.03
CA GLN A 137 -14.54 14.44 -1.04
C GLN A 137 -14.02 14.73 -2.45
N LEU A 138 -13.61 13.69 -3.17
CA LEU A 138 -13.12 13.81 -4.54
C LEU A 138 -14.20 14.41 -5.46
N GLU A 139 -15.46 13.99 -5.35
CA GLU A 139 -16.55 14.56 -6.15
C GLU A 139 -16.82 16.02 -5.79
N ARG A 140 -16.71 16.42 -4.52
CA ARG A 140 -16.80 17.84 -4.13
C ARG A 140 -15.67 18.67 -4.72
N GLU A 141 -14.44 18.16 -4.71
CA GLU A 141 -13.28 18.84 -5.30
C GLU A 141 -13.43 18.99 -6.82
N LYS A 142 -13.89 17.93 -7.51
CA LYS A 142 -14.20 17.98 -8.94
C LYS A 142 -15.28 19.02 -9.24
N ALA A 143 -16.38 19.03 -8.48
CA ALA A 143 -17.46 20.00 -8.66
C ALA A 143 -16.98 21.43 -8.44
N PHE A 144 -16.17 21.68 -7.40
CA PHE A 144 -15.57 22.99 -7.15
C PHE A 144 -14.66 23.43 -8.31
N HIS A 145 -13.78 22.55 -8.77
CA HIS A 145 -12.89 22.84 -9.90
C HIS A 145 -13.68 23.11 -11.19
N GLN A 146 -14.73 22.33 -11.46
CA GLN A 146 -15.59 22.51 -12.61
C GLN A 146 -16.37 23.83 -12.56
N GLN A 147 -16.84 24.23 -11.38
CA GLN A 147 -17.50 25.52 -11.17
C GLN A 147 -16.53 26.69 -11.40
N GLU A 148 -15.28 26.57 -10.94
CA GLU A 148 -14.26 27.59 -11.17
C GLU A 148 -13.90 27.72 -12.66
N LEU A 149 -13.77 26.60 -13.37
CA LEU A 149 -13.60 26.58 -14.83
C LEU A 149 -14.76 27.27 -15.55
N GLN A 150 -16.01 26.99 -15.14
CA GLN A 150 -17.19 27.66 -15.69
C GLN A 150 -17.19 29.16 -15.41
N ARG A 151 -16.77 29.58 -14.20
CA ARG A 151 -16.66 30.99 -13.84
C ARG A 151 -15.61 31.71 -14.69
N GLN A 152 -14.45 31.09 -14.90
CA GLN A 152 -13.40 31.61 -15.76
C GLN A 152 -13.85 31.71 -17.23
N ALA A 153 -14.56 30.70 -17.74
CA ALA A 153 -15.12 30.72 -19.09
C ALA A 153 -16.20 31.81 -19.26
N ALA A 154 -17.08 31.98 -18.28
CA ALA A 154 -18.11 33.03 -18.30
C ALA A 154 -17.50 34.44 -18.23
N ALA A 155 -16.47 34.63 -17.40
CA ALA A 155 -15.73 35.89 -17.34
C ALA A 155 -15.01 36.19 -18.67
N ALA A 156 -14.43 35.17 -19.32
CA ALA A 156 -13.81 35.32 -20.64
C ALA A 156 -14.84 35.64 -21.74
N ALA A 157 -16.06 35.09 -21.67
CA ALA A 157 -17.13 35.35 -22.63
C ALA A 157 -17.76 36.76 -22.48
N GLN A 158 -17.70 37.35 -21.29
CA GLN A 158 -18.22 38.69 -21.01
C GLN A 158 -17.15 39.80 -21.13
N ALA A 159 -15.89 39.44 -21.28
CA ALA A 159 -14.82 40.39 -21.55
C ALA A 159 -14.86 40.86 -23.02
N GLN A 160 -14.87 42.18 -23.24
CA GLN A 160 -14.44 42.76 -24.53
C GLN A 160 -13.03 42.24 -24.87
N PRO A 161 -12.61 42.19 -26.15
CA PRO A 161 -11.32 41.62 -26.55
C PRO A 161 -10.17 42.32 -25.84
N GLN A 162 -9.80 41.81 -24.67
CA GLN A 162 -8.63 42.20 -23.90
C GLN A 162 -7.53 41.23 -24.29
N GLU A 163 -6.45 41.80 -24.81
CA GLU A 163 -5.27 41.10 -25.31
C GLU A 163 -4.79 40.05 -24.29
N ASN A 164 -4.71 38.79 -24.72
CA ASN A 164 -4.22 37.69 -23.91
C ASN A 164 -2.70 37.88 -23.68
N PRO A 165 -2.22 38.02 -22.43
CA PRO A 165 -0.80 38.18 -22.09
C PRO A 165 0.10 37.11 -22.72
N GLN A 166 -0.36 35.86 -22.79
CA GLN A 166 0.40 34.76 -23.39
C GLN A 166 0.48 34.87 -24.91
N SER A 167 -0.55 35.41 -25.57
CA SER A 167 -0.50 35.67 -27.00
C SER A 167 0.49 36.80 -27.34
N GLU A 168 0.52 37.89 -26.56
CA GLU A 168 1.53 38.94 -26.72
C GLU A 168 2.94 38.38 -26.51
N ILE A 169 3.15 37.58 -25.45
CA ILE A 169 4.46 36.97 -25.15
C ILE A 169 4.90 36.04 -26.29
N LYS A 170 4.04 35.15 -26.79
CA LYS A 170 4.35 34.25 -27.91
C LYS A 170 4.66 35.03 -29.19
N THR A 171 3.87 36.04 -29.53
CA THR A 171 4.11 36.88 -30.71
C THR A 171 5.45 37.59 -30.62
N VAL A 172 5.76 38.21 -29.47
CA VAL A 172 7.04 38.91 -29.28
C VAL A 172 8.21 37.92 -29.32
N PHE A 173 8.06 36.74 -28.70
CA PHE A 173 9.09 35.72 -28.72
C PHE A 173 9.35 35.18 -30.13
N GLN A 174 8.31 34.99 -30.94
CA GLN A 174 8.45 34.52 -32.31
C GLN A 174 9.04 35.60 -33.24
N GLU A 175 8.79 36.88 -32.97
CA GLU A 175 9.50 37.97 -33.66
C GLU A 175 10.98 38.01 -33.31
N LEU A 176 11.35 37.72 -32.05
CA LEU A 176 12.75 37.65 -31.62
C LEU A 176 13.50 36.49 -32.30
N LEU A 177 12.86 35.33 -32.43
CA LEU A 177 13.43 34.16 -33.10
C LEU A 177 13.72 34.42 -34.60
N LYS A 178 12.92 35.25 -35.25
CA LYS A 178 13.10 35.61 -36.68
C LYS A 178 14.24 36.60 -36.93
N LYS A 179 14.73 37.31 -35.92
CA LYS A 179 15.78 38.33 -36.08
C LYS A 179 17.14 37.79 -35.60
N THR A 180 17.80 37.04 -36.48
CA THR A 180 19.11 36.42 -36.26
C THR A 180 20.31 37.39 -36.23
N GLU A 181 20.08 38.69 -36.12
CA GLU A 181 21.14 39.72 -36.17
C GLU A 181 21.07 40.68 -34.97
N CYS A 182 21.04 40.15 -33.74
CA CYS A 182 21.44 40.96 -32.59
C CYS A 182 22.93 40.73 -32.31
N VAL A 183 23.74 41.71 -32.71
CA VAL A 183 25.20 41.70 -32.53
C VAL A 183 25.54 41.80 -31.04
N ARG A 184 26.54 41.03 -30.58
CA ARG A 184 27.07 41.05 -29.20
C ARG A 184 27.18 42.46 -28.65
N GLY A 185 26.65 42.68 -27.44
CA GLY A 185 26.79 43.94 -26.70
C GLY A 185 25.75 45.02 -26.98
N CYS A 186 24.68 44.72 -27.73
CA CYS A 186 23.60 45.68 -27.96
C CYS A 186 22.67 45.83 -26.74
N GLY A 187 23.17 46.45 -25.66
CA GLY A 187 22.39 46.79 -24.47
C GLY A 187 21.34 47.91 -24.68
N GLY A 188 20.97 48.21 -25.92
CA GLY A 188 20.16 49.38 -26.27
C GLY A 188 19.20 49.23 -27.46
N CYS A 189 19.10 48.06 -28.10
CA CYS A 189 18.12 47.90 -29.18
C CYS A 189 16.68 47.99 -28.64
N THR A 190 15.76 48.41 -29.52
CA THR A 190 14.32 48.49 -29.26
C THR A 190 13.75 47.17 -28.74
N TYR A 191 14.35 46.03 -29.08
CA TYR A 191 13.97 44.71 -28.61
C TYR A 191 14.33 44.44 -27.14
N CYS A 192 15.57 44.72 -26.71
CA CYS A 192 15.97 44.61 -25.31
C CYS A 192 15.07 45.45 -24.40
N LYS A 193 14.61 46.62 -24.89
CA LYS A 193 13.65 47.49 -24.20
C LYS A 193 12.25 46.88 -24.14
N LYS A 194 11.71 46.39 -25.27
CA LYS A 194 10.40 45.71 -25.33
C LYS A 194 10.32 44.50 -24.39
N ILE A 195 11.41 43.71 -24.31
CA ILE A 195 11.49 42.58 -23.39
C ILE A 195 11.54 43.07 -21.93
N GLN A 196 12.28 44.13 -21.59
CA GLN A 196 12.25 44.72 -20.25
C GLN A 196 10.87 45.30 -19.87
N GLU A 197 10.17 45.90 -20.82
CA GLU A 197 8.79 46.36 -20.65
C GLU A 197 7.85 45.18 -20.34
N LEU A 198 7.95 44.07 -21.09
CA LEU A 198 7.16 42.86 -20.84
C LEU A 198 7.54 42.18 -19.52
N LYS A 199 8.83 42.17 -19.13
CA LYS A 199 9.28 41.70 -17.80
C LYS A 199 8.57 42.45 -16.68
N THR A 200 8.49 43.77 -16.82
CA THR A 200 7.87 44.65 -15.81
C THR A 200 6.35 44.51 -15.83
N LYS A 201 5.75 44.40 -17.03
CA LYS A 201 4.30 44.27 -17.22
C LYS A 201 3.75 42.92 -16.73
N TYR A 202 4.52 41.83 -16.87
CA TYR A 202 4.05 40.46 -16.63
C TYR A 202 4.80 39.69 -15.52
N ASN A 203 5.71 40.35 -14.79
CA ASN A 203 6.42 39.78 -13.64
C ASN A 203 7.17 38.47 -13.94
N ILE A 204 7.83 38.40 -15.11
CA ILE A 204 8.56 37.21 -15.58
C ILE A 204 9.93 37.13 -14.88
N PRO A 205 10.32 35.99 -14.26
CA PRO A 205 11.60 35.87 -13.55
C PRO A 205 12.82 35.99 -14.49
N SER A 206 13.79 36.83 -14.13
CA SER A 206 15.22 36.73 -14.46
C SER A 206 15.61 36.34 -15.91
N MET A 207 15.31 37.20 -16.90
CA MET A 207 16.07 37.19 -18.16
C MET A 207 17.32 38.06 -18.00
N ASN A 208 18.50 37.44 -18.00
CA ASN A 208 19.78 38.13 -17.86
C ASN A 208 20.05 39.05 -19.08
N LYS A 209 20.94 40.04 -18.92
CA LYS A 209 21.18 41.13 -19.90
C LYS A 209 21.76 40.67 -21.25
N ASP A 210 22.21 39.43 -21.36
CA ASP A 210 22.82 38.90 -22.57
C ASP A 210 21.75 38.28 -23.47
N LEU A 211 20.97 39.14 -24.14
CA LEU A 211 20.01 38.74 -25.16
C LEU A 211 20.73 38.33 -26.46
N ILE A 212 21.39 37.19 -26.40
CA ILE A 212 21.52 36.25 -27.50
C ILE A 212 20.85 35.00 -26.94
N ILE A 213 20.05 34.26 -27.72
CA ILE A 213 19.41 33.01 -27.28
C ILE A 213 20.52 31.97 -27.01
N GLY A 214 21.38 32.17 -26.02
CA GLY A 214 22.76 31.68 -26.05
C GLY A 214 23.59 32.25 -24.91
N ASN A 215 23.12 32.05 -23.68
CA ASN A 215 23.89 31.63 -22.50
C ASN A 215 23.00 31.78 -21.26
N ALA A 216 22.56 30.66 -20.69
CA ALA A 216 21.97 30.61 -19.34
C ALA A 216 20.71 31.48 -19.12
N THR A 217 19.84 31.59 -20.12
CA THR A 217 18.53 32.25 -19.97
C THR A 217 17.51 31.30 -19.35
N ASP A 218 16.72 31.79 -18.38
CA ASP A 218 15.65 31.04 -17.73
C ASP A 218 14.29 31.37 -18.35
N PHE A 219 13.61 30.34 -18.84
CA PHE A 219 12.27 30.37 -19.43
C PHE A 219 11.25 29.57 -18.62
N SER A 220 11.60 29.13 -17.41
CA SER A 220 10.84 28.16 -16.64
C SER A 220 9.36 28.52 -16.50
N TYR A 221 8.50 27.51 -16.61
CA TYR A 221 7.04 27.59 -16.46
C TYR A 221 6.29 28.47 -17.49
N LEU A 222 6.96 28.92 -18.55
CA LEU A 222 6.30 29.65 -19.64
C LEU A 222 5.55 28.71 -20.59
N ASP A 223 4.45 29.21 -21.18
CA ASP A 223 3.79 28.56 -22.32
C ASP A 223 4.39 29.06 -23.63
N LEU A 224 5.21 28.21 -24.23
CA LEU A 224 5.95 28.42 -25.46
C LEU A 224 5.49 27.48 -26.57
N SER A 225 4.34 26.82 -26.39
CA SER A 225 3.81 25.85 -27.35
C SER A 225 3.58 26.46 -28.74
N GLY A 226 3.89 25.68 -29.78
CA GLY A 226 3.73 26.06 -31.18
C GLY A 226 4.81 26.98 -31.74
N LEU A 227 5.84 27.32 -30.96
CA LEU A 227 6.91 28.20 -31.42
C LEU A 227 7.93 27.46 -32.32
N ASP A 228 8.46 28.20 -33.28
CA ASP A 228 9.51 27.70 -34.18
C ASP A 228 10.89 28.18 -33.71
N PHE A 229 11.61 27.28 -33.05
CA PHE A 229 12.98 27.45 -32.56
C PHE A 229 14.03 27.04 -33.60
N SER A 230 13.66 26.84 -34.86
CA SER A 230 14.62 26.45 -35.90
C SER A 230 15.74 27.49 -36.04
N LYS A 231 16.98 27.00 -36.22
CA LYS A 231 18.22 27.80 -36.32
C LYS A 231 18.59 28.56 -35.04
N SER A 232 17.84 28.37 -33.95
CA SER A 232 18.19 28.92 -32.64
C SER A 232 19.33 28.13 -31.99
N HIS A 233 20.11 28.80 -31.14
CA HIS A 233 21.27 28.23 -30.47
C HIS A 233 21.20 28.36 -28.93
N PRO A 234 20.12 27.88 -28.27
CA PRO A 234 19.81 28.10 -26.84
C PRO A 234 20.76 27.36 -25.89
N LYS A 235 22.05 27.63 -25.99
CA LYS A 235 23.10 27.00 -25.18
C LYS A 235 22.91 27.34 -23.71
N GLY A 236 22.72 26.30 -22.89
CA GLY A 236 22.55 26.43 -21.44
C GLY A 236 21.23 27.07 -21.00
N ALA A 237 20.25 27.25 -21.89
CA ALA A 237 18.95 27.80 -21.51
C ALA A 237 18.14 26.79 -20.68
N THR A 238 17.36 27.31 -19.73
CA THR A 238 16.50 26.53 -18.82
C THR A 238 15.05 26.66 -19.24
N PHE A 239 14.40 25.53 -19.50
CA PHE A 239 12.98 25.38 -19.84
C PHE A 239 12.26 24.51 -18.82
N TYR A 240 12.66 24.60 -17.55
CA TYR A 240 12.10 23.78 -16.50
C TYR A 240 10.59 24.01 -16.37
N GLY A 241 9.79 22.96 -16.43
CA GLY A 241 8.33 23.07 -16.28
C GLY A 241 7.61 23.86 -17.38
N CYS A 242 8.26 24.19 -18.50
CA CYS A 242 7.62 24.90 -19.62
C CYS A 242 6.60 24.02 -20.36
N ASN A 243 5.66 24.66 -21.06
CA ASN A 243 4.92 24.01 -22.13
C ASN A 243 5.57 24.33 -23.48
N LEU A 244 6.22 23.33 -24.09
CA LEU A 244 6.85 23.39 -25.40
C LEU A 244 6.08 22.56 -26.43
N ASP A 245 4.85 22.14 -26.16
CA ASP A 245 4.11 21.25 -27.07
C ASP A 245 4.00 21.83 -28.48
N ASN A 246 4.12 20.98 -29.50
CA ASN A 246 4.04 21.33 -30.91
C ASN A 246 5.10 22.35 -31.38
N CYS A 247 6.23 22.48 -30.67
CA CYS A 247 7.34 23.31 -31.11
C CYS A 247 8.18 22.65 -32.22
N THR A 248 8.84 23.48 -33.02
CA THR A 248 9.76 23.03 -34.08
C THR A 248 11.19 23.44 -33.76
N PHE A 249 12.13 22.50 -33.90
CA PHE A 249 13.56 22.67 -33.66
C PHE A 249 14.35 22.08 -34.83
N ILE A 250 14.56 22.87 -35.89
CA ILE A 250 15.30 22.45 -37.08
C ILE A 250 16.66 23.16 -37.16
N GLU A 251 17.76 22.47 -37.51
CA GLU A 251 19.09 23.08 -37.76
C GLU A 251 19.64 23.93 -36.58
N GLY A 252 19.48 23.46 -35.34
CA GLY A 252 19.89 24.19 -34.12
C GLY A 252 20.89 23.46 -33.23
N CYS A 253 21.35 24.12 -32.17
CA CYS A 253 22.22 23.55 -31.14
C CYS A 253 21.55 23.58 -29.75
N LEU A 254 21.23 22.40 -29.21
CA LEU A 254 20.53 22.21 -27.93
C LEU A 254 21.48 21.69 -26.84
N CYS A 255 22.68 22.27 -26.74
CA CYS A 255 23.64 21.88 -25.71
C CYS A 255 23.30 22.53 -24.36
N GLY A 256 23.22 21.72 -23.30
CA GLY A 256 22.83 22.17 -21.96
C GLY A 256 21.36 22.55 -21.83
N PHE A 257 20.51 21.94 -22.65
CA PHE A 257 19.07 22.19 -22.71
C PHE A 257 18.36 21.52 -21.54
N ASP A 258 17.95 22.30 -20.54
CA ASP A 258 17.26 21.80 -19.35
C ASP A 258 15.76 21.83 -19.54
N VAL A 259 15.13 20.66 -19.66
CA VAL A 259 13.69 20.49 -19.87
C VAL A 259 13.04 19.64 -18.78
N ARG A 260 13.66 19.57 -17.59
CA ARG A 260 13.09 18.81 -16.47
C ARG A 260 11.66 19.27 -16.19
N ASN A 261 10.76 18.31 -16.03
CA ASN A 261 9.32 18.54 -15.80
C ASN A 261 8.59 19.34 -16.89
N ALA A 262 9.20 19.57 -18.07
CA ALA A 262 8.56 20.28 -19.17
C ALA A 262 7.64 19.36 -20.00
N SER A 263 6.61 19.92 -20.62
CA SER A 263 5.83 19.24 -21.67
C SER A 263 6.47 19.55 -23.02
N VAL A 264 6.87 18.52 -23.75
CA VAL A 264 7.57 18.61 -25.04
C VAL A 264 6.90 17.64 -26.01
N LYS A 265 5.56 17.66 -26.08
CA LYS A 265 4.78 16.71 -26.89
C LYS A 265 4.68 17.16 -28.32
N ASN A 266 4.65 16.21 -29.26
CA ASN A 266 4.47 16.47 -30.70
C ASN A 266 5.48 17.48 -31.26
N CYS A 267 6.66 17.59 -30.67
CA CYS A 267 7.70 18.49 -31.15
C CYS A 267 8.47 17.84 -32.30
N VAL A 268 8.96 18.67 -33.21
CA VAL A 268 9.77 18.22 -34.34
C VAL A 268 11.21 18.66 -34.12
N PHE A 269 12.13 17.70 -33.99
CA PHE A 269 13.56 17.91 -33.91
C PHE A 269 14.21 17.32 -35.17
N LYS A 270 14.71 18.17 -36.06
CA LYS A 270 15.34 17.73 -37.31
C LYS A 270 16.68 18.43 -37.50
N ASP A 271 17.69 17.73 -37.99
CA ASP A 271 19.00 18.33 -38.31
C ASP A 271 19.65 19.07 -37.12
N VAL A 272 19.33 18.67 -35.88
CA VAL A 272 19.92 19.25 -34.65
C VAL A 272 21.36 18.77 -34.51
N TYR A 273 22.32 19.70 -34.58
CA TYR A 273 23.75 19.41 -34.66
C TYR A 273 24.27 18.73 -33.38
N GLN A 274 23.93 19.28 -32.21
CA GLN A 274 24.35 18.78 -30.91
C GLN A 274 23.20 18.86 -29.91
N ILE A 275 22.94 17.74 -29.25
CA ILE A 275 21.86 17.60 -28.27
C ILE A 275 22.40 16.91 -27.01
N SER A 276 22.44 17.66 -25.91
CA SER A 276 22.81 17.15 -24.59
C SER A 276 21.53 17.09 -23.78
N MET A 277 20.97 15.89 -23.66
CA MET A 277 19.74 15.62 -22.90
C MET A 277 20.07 14.97 -21.55
N ASP A 278 21.01 15.56 -20.82
CA ASP A 278 21.36 15.17 -19.46
C ASP A 278 20.31 15.64 -18.43
N LYS A 279 19.43 16.57 -18.81
CA LYS A 279 18.44 17.21 -17.93
C LYS A 279 17.02 17.06 -18.48
N VAL A 280 16.54 15.82 -18.55
CA VAL A 280 15.21 15.48 -19.07
C VAL A 280 14.28 14.82 -18.05
N LYS A 281 14.71 14.68 -16.79
CA LYS A 281 13.92 14.00 -15.75
C LYS A 281 12.52 14.61 -15.61
N GLY A 282 11.50 13.76 -15.72
CA GLY A 282 10.10 14.17 -15.60
C GLY A 282 9.52 14.92 -16.79
N ALA A 283 10.28 15.11 -17.87
CA ALA A 283 9.78 15.68 -19.11
C ALA A 283 8.86 14.69 -19.86
N ASP A 284 7.88 15.19 -20.60
CA ASP A 284 6.97 14.39 -21.44
C ASP A 284 7.20 14.68 -22.94
N PHE A 285 7.79 13.73 -23.65
CA PHE A 285 8.11 13.76 -25.08
C PHE A 285 7.16 12.91 -25.94
N THR A 286 6.00 12.49 -25.43
CA THR A 286 5.00 11.73 -26.21
C THR A 286 4.70 12.42 -27.56
N GLY A 287 4.74 11.67 -28.65
CA GLY A 287 4.54 12.13 -30.02
C GLY A 287 5.68 12.95 -30.64
N SER A 288 6.78 13.21 -29.93
CA SER A 288 7.91 13.98 -30.48
C SER A 288 8.77 13.18 -31.46
N ASN A 289 9.18 13.84 -32.53
CA ASN A 289 9.93 13.25 -33.64
C ASN A 289 11.36 13.83 -33.67
N PHE A 290 12.37 12.97 -33.58
CA PHE A 290 13.80 13.32 -33.59
C PHE A 290 14.52 12.98 -34.91
N GLY A 291 13.77 12.65 -35.97
CA GLY A 291 14.31 12.40 -37.30
C GLY A 291 15.34 11.27 -37.32
N GLU A 292 16.46 11.49 -38.01
CA GLU A 292 17.53 10.48 -38.18
C GLU A 292 18.19 10.07 -36.85
N LYS A 293 18.05 10.87 -35.78
CA LYS A 293 18.60 10.58 -34.45
C LYS A 293 17.60 9.90 -33.51
N GLN A 294 16.41 9.49 -33.97
CA GLN A 294 15.35 8.89 -33.14
C GLN A 294 15.88 7.81 -32.18
N ALA A 295 16.59 6.80 -32.70
CA ALA A 295 17.07 5.69 -31.88
C ALA A 295 18.07 6.11 -30.78
N GLU A 296 19.00 7.03 -31.10
CA GLU A 296 19.95 7.57 -30.12
C GLU A 296 19.23 8.38 -29.05
N MET A 297 18.23 9.17 -29.44
CA MET A 297 17.49 10.04 -28.54
C MET A 297 16.59 9.26 -27.58
N LEU A 298 15.85 8.26 -28.07
CA LEU A 298 15.01 7.42 -27.21
C LEU A 298 15.83 6.71 -26.13
N LYS A 299 17.07 6.28 -26.44
CA LYS A 299 17.98 5.71 -25.43
C LYS A 299 18.31 6.72 -24.33
N LYS A 300 18.62 7.97 -24.68
CA LYS A 300 18.93 9.04 -23.71
C LYS A 300 17.72 9.43 -22.87
N LEU A 301 16.53 9.49 -23.48
CA LEU A 301 15.28 9.78 -22.76
C LEU A 301 14.97 8.70 -21.72
N ARG A 302 15.20 7.43 -22.09
CA ARG A 302 15.07 6.28 -21.18
C ARG A 302 16.04 6.37 -20.00
N GLU A 303 17.31 6.64 -20.26
CA GLU A 303 18.35 6.81 -19.23
C GLU A 303 18.07 8.03 -18.33
N GLY A 304 17.51 9.11 -18.89
CA GLY A 304 17.22 10.36 -18.19
C GLY A 304 15.90 10.41 -17.43
N GLY A 305 15.06 9.36 -17.49
CA GLY A 305 13.77 9.31 -16.78
C GLY A 305 12.71 10.26 -17.34
N ALA A 306 12.68 10.44 -18.66
CA ALA A 306 11.62 11.14 -19.36
C ALA A 306 10.54 10.15 -19.83
N LYS A 307 9.32 10.66 -20.04
CA LYS A 307 8.23 9.92 -20.69
C LYS A 307 8.30 10.16 -22.20
N TYR A 308 8.10 9.11 -23.00
CA TYR A 308 8.15 9.16 -24.46
C TYR A 308 7.40 7.96 -25.06
N ASP A 309 7.14 7.98 -26.37
CA ASP A 309 6.57 6.85 -27.12
C ASP A 309 7.68 6.16 -27.93
N GLU A 310 7.62 4.82 -28.07
CA GLU A 310 8.61 4.03 -28.83
C GLU A 310 8.54 4.22 -30.35
#